data_AF-A0A803RBD8-F1
#
_entry.id   AF-A0A803RBD8-F1
#
_cell.length_a   1.000
_cell.length_b   1.000
_cell.length_c   1.000
_cell.angle_alpha   90.00
_cell.angle_beta   90.00
_cell.angle_gamma   90.00
#
_symmetry.space_group_name_H-M   'P 1'
#
loop_
_entity.id
_entity.type
_entity.pdbx_description
1 polymer ?
#
loop_
_entity_poly.entity_id
_entity_poly.type
_entity_poly.pdbx_seq_one_letter_code
_entity_poly.pdbx_strand_id
1 'polypeptide(L)'
;MGKKLGYMRLNIGKRSKICGEIRKGYVPILVGREDDVVEKMWLPTNLISHPSIVALLDNSAHEFGYTHHQGLLKITHHPHPFKTILNTISPQ
;
A
#
# COMPACT_ATOMS: atom_id res chain seq x y z
N MET A 1 21.29 0.75 14.25
CA MET A 1 19.82 0.81 14.46
C MET A 1 19.13 0.60 13.12
N GLY A 2 18.69 -0.63 12.86
CA GLY A 2 18.14 -1.01 11.55
C GLY A 2 16.85 -0.26 11.25
N LYS A 3 16.82 0.51 10.16
CA LYS A 3 15.59 1.08 9.65
C LYS A 3 14.74 -0.07 9.13
N LYS A 4 13.69 -0.41 9.89
CA LYS A 4 12.67 -1.38 9.49
C LYS A 4 11.92 -0.78 8.29
N LEU A 5 11.86 -1.51 7.18
CA LEU A 5 11.23 -1.10 5.92
C LEU A 5 9.93 -0.32 6.14
N GLY A 6 9.72 0.71 5.33
CA GLY A 6 8.63 1.68 5.40
C GLY A 6 7.24 1.16 5.02
N TYR A 7 6.84 -0.05 5.39
CA TYR A 7 5.42 -0.45 5.31
C TYR A 7 4.98 -1.21 6.56
N MET A 8 3.81 -0.86 7.07
CA MET A 8 3.25 -1.46 8.29
C MET A 8 1.97 -2.21 7.92
N ARG A 9 1.92 -3.50 8.27
CA ARG A 9 0.71 -4.32 8.15
C ARG A 9 -0.34 -3.81 9.15
N LEU A 10 -1.55 -3.53 8.68
CA LEU A 10 -2.64 -3.12 9.57
C LEU A 10 -3.34 -4.36 10.15
N ASN A 11 -3.43 -4.45 11.48
CA ASN A 11 -4.26 -5.45 12.15
C ASN A 11 -5.71 -4.96 12.21
N ILE A 12 -6.60 -5.56 11.42
CA ILE A 12 -8.00 -5.13 11.23
C ILE A 12 -8.89 -5.46 12.46
N GLY A 13 -8.40 -6.24 13.43
CA GLY A 13 -9.15 -6.66 14.62
C GLY A 13 -9.27 -5.65 15.77
N LYS A 14 -8.65 -4.47 15.68
CA LYS A 14 -8.85 -3.39 16.65
C LYS A 14 -9.45 -2.20 15.93
N ARG A 15 -10.66 -1.78 16.32
CA ARG A 15 -11.16 -0.41 16.07
C ARG A 15 -10.18 0.55 16.75
N SER A 16 -9.07 0.84 16.07
CA SER A 16 -8.21 1.95 16.43
C SER A 16 -9.06 3.18 16.26
N LYS A 17 -9.28 3.91 17.37
CA LYS A 17 -9.78 5.28 17.33
C LYS A 17 -9.01 5.97 16.20
N ILE A 18 -9.68 6.36 15.11
CA ILE A 18 -9.09 7.29 14.14
C ILE A 18 -9.06 8.64 14.86
N CYS A 19 -8.12 8.79 15.77
CA CYS A 19 -7.77 10.03 16.45
C CYS A 19 -6.37 9.87 17.05
N GLY A 20 -5.37 10.44 16.38
CA GLY A 20 -3.94 10.49 16.75
C GLY A 20 -3.13 9.32 16.20
N GLU A 21 -2.29 9.41 15.17
CA GLU A 21 -1.71 10.50 14.38
C GLU A 21 -1.98 10.20 12.91
N ILE A 22 -2.37 11.21 12.12
CA ILE A 22 -2.20 11.11 10.66
C ILE A 22 -0.70 10.95 10.42
N ARG A 23 -0.26 9.75 10.01
CA ARG A 23 1.12 9.50 9.62
C ARG A 23 1.40 10.27 8.34
N LYS A 24 1.90 11.49 8.49
CA LYS A 24 2.30 12.34 7.36
C LYS A 24 3.27 11.56 6.48
N GLY A 25 3.05 11.63 5.17
CA GLY A 25 3.89 10.97 4.19
C GLY A 25 3.61 9.48 3.97
N TYR A 26 2.48 8.93 4.47
CA TYR A 26 2.04 7.56 4.15
C TYR A 26 0.60 7.54 3.66
N VAL A 27 0.31 6.64 2.71
CA VAL A 27 -1.05 6.38 2.23
C VAL A 27 -1.46 4.94 2.53
N PRO A 28 -2.71 4.68 2.97
CA PRO A 28 -3.19 3.32 3.13
C PRO A 28 -3.45 2.69 1.75
N ILE A 29 -3.04 1.44 1.59
CA ILE A 29 -3.27 0.65 0.37
C ILE A 29 -3.80 -0.74 0.72
N LEU A 30 -4.62 -1.31 -0.16
CA LEU A 30 -5.02 -2.71 -0.16
C LEU A 30 -4.26 -3.43 -1.27
N VAL A 31 -3.58 -4.51 -0.92
CA VAL A 31 -2.83 -5.33 -1.89
C VAL A 31 -3.41 -6.72 -1.87
N GLY A 32 -3.87 -7.21 -3.02
CA GLY A 32 -4.46 -8.52 -3.17
C GLY A 32 -5.51 -8.56 -4.28
N ARG A 33 -5.92 -9.78 -4.65
CA ARG A 33 -7.03 -10.03 -5.59
C ARG A 33 -8.29 -10.41 -4.81
N GLU A 34 -9.46 -10.31 -5.44
CA GLU A 34 -10.75 -10.53 -4.77
C GLU A 34 -10.94 -11.95 -4.26
N ASP A 35 -10.39 -12.94 -4.96
CA ASP A 35 -10.42 -14.36 -4.56
C ASP A 35 -9.22 -14.78 -3.68
N ASP A 36 -8.32 -13.84 -3.32
CA ASP A 36 -7.07 -14.09 -2.60
C ASP A 36 -7.01 -13.30 -1.27
N VAL A 37 -5.95 -13.56 -0.48
CA VAL A 37 -5.67 -12.77 0.72
C VAL A 37 -5.39 -11.31 0.36
N VAL A 38 -6.26 -10.41 0.81
CA VAL A 38 -6.06 -8.96 0.73
C VAL A 38 -5.39 -8.46 2.02
N GLU A 39 -4.23 -7.83 1.88
CA GLU A 39 -3.51 -7.20 2.99
C GLU A 39 -3.61 -5.68 2.90
N LYS A 40 -4.02 -5.05 4.01
CA LYS A 40 -3.94 -3.59 4.18
C LYS A 40 -2.56 -3.18 4.69
N MET A 41 -1.92 -2.27 3.95
CA MET A 41 -0.56 -1.78 4.23
C MET A 41 -0.51 -0.25 4.20
N TRP A 42 0.59 0.31 4.71
CA TRP A 42 0.93 1.72 4.58
C TRP A 42 2.06 1.88 3.58
N LEU A 43 1.86 2.68 2.55
CA LEU A 43 2.85 2.97 1.51
C LEU A 43 3.44 4.38 1.75
N PRO A 44 4.77 4.53 1.82
CA PRO A 44 5.41 5.83 1.87
C PRO A 44 5.13 6.62 0.58
N THR A 45 4.73 7.87 0.72
CA THR A 45 4.44 8.78 -0.40
C THR A 45 5.64 9.03 -1.30
N ASN A 46 6.87 8.98 -0.76
CA ASN A 46 8.10 9.10 -1.54
C ASN A 46 8.38 7.88 -2.44
N LEU A 47 7.72 6.74 -2.21
CA LEU A 47 7.82 5.58 -3.09
C LEU A 47 6.75 5.58 -4.19
N ILE A 48 5.69 6.39 -4.06
CA ILE A 48 4.60 6.46 -5.06
C ILE A 48 5.12 6.89 -6.43
N SER A 49 6.11 7.80 -6.45
CA SER A 49 6.73 8.29 -7.69
C SER A 49 7.70 7.29 -8.33
N HIS A 50 8.01 6.16 -7.68
CA HIS A 50 8.88 5.15 -8.28
C HIS A 50 8.17 4.46 -9.45
N PRO A 51 8.82 4.28 -10.63
CA PRO A 51 8.16 3.74 -11.82
C PRO A 51 7.47 2.40 -11.60
N SER A 52 8.06 1.50 -10.80
CA SER A 52 7.44 0.21 -10.45
C SER A 52 6.11 0.37 -9.70
N ILE A 53 5.98 1.39 -8.85
CA ILE A 53 4.74 1.66 -8.12
C ILE A 53 3.72 2.32 -9.04
N VAL A 54 4.15 3.27 -9.87
CA VAL A 54 3.30 3.91 -10.87
C VAL A 54 2.69 2.86 -11.81
N ALA A 55 3.47 1.92 -12.33
CA ALA A 55 2.97 0.84 -13.18
C ALA A 55 1.91 -0.03 -12.49
N LEU A 56 2.09 -0.33 -11.18
CA LEU A 56 1.11 -1.08 -10.41
C LEU A 56 -0.19 -0.29 -10.17
N LEU A 57 -0.07 1.02 -9.96
CA LEU A 57 -1.23 1.90 -9.81
C LEU A 57 -1.99 2.09 -11.11
N ASP A 58 -1.27 2.20 -12.24
CA ASP A 58 -1.86 2.29 -13.58
C ASP A 58 -2.64 1.02 -13.93
N ASN A 59 -2.04 -0.16 -13.71
CA ASN A 59 -2.72 -1.44 -13.87
C ASN A 59 -3.98 -1.52 -12.99
N SER A 60 -3.90 -1.08 -11.74
CA SER A 60 -5.06 -1.10 -10.85
C SER A 60 -6.17 -0.13 -11.30
N ALA A 61 -5.79 1.05 -11.79
CA ALA A 61 -6.72 2.03 -12.33
C ALA A 61 -7.40 1.56 -13.62
N HIS A 62 -6.69 0.80 -14.46
CA HIS A 62 -7.29 0.16 -15.62
C HIS A 62 -8.39 -0.84 -15.22
N GLU A 63 -8.14 -1.62 -14.16
CA GLU A 63 -9.07 -2.66 -13.70
C GLU A 63 -10.27 -2.10 -12.91
N PHE A 64 -10.07 -1.12 -12.03
CA PHE A 64 -11.12 -0.62 -11.11
C PHE A 64 -11.61 0.80 -11.43
N GLY A 65 -10.96 1.50 -12.35
CA GLY A 65 -11.16 2.93 -12.56
C GLY A 65 -10.73 3.77 -11.35
N TYR A 66 -11.13 5.04 -11.35
CA TYR A 66 -10.83 5.97 -10.24
C TYR A 66 -12.04 6.30 -9.36
N THR A 67 -13.25 5.91 -9.79
CA THR A 67 -14.51 6.46 -9.27
C THR A 67 -14.94 5.92 -7.90
N HIS A 68 -14.47 4.72 -7.51
CA HIS A 68 -14.90 4.04 -6.28
C HIS A 68 -13.86 4.05 -5.15
N HIS A 69 -12.68 4.63 -5.37
CA HIS A 69 -11.62 4.66 -4.37
C HIS A 69 -11.89 5.80 -3.38
N GLN A 70 -12.51 5.49 -2.23
CA GLN A 70 -12.71 6.41 -1.10
C GLN A 70 -11.38 6.78 -0.40
N GLY A 71 -10.39 7.23 -1.16
CA GLY A 71 -9.03 7.51 -0.68
C GLY A 71 -8.19 6.27 -0.35
N LEU A 72 -8.65 5.08 -0.74
CA LEU A 72 -7.95 3.81 -0.52
C LEU A 72 -7.50 3.21 -1.86
N LEU A 73 -6.19 3.15 -2.08
CA LEU A 73 -5.63 2.54 -3.29
C LEU A 73 -5.76 1.02 -3.18
N LYS A 74 -6.39 0.39 -4.16
CA LYS A 74 -6.33 -1.08 -4.33
C LYS A 74 -5.18 -1.37 -5.30
N ILE A 75 -4.46 -2.46 -5.10
CA ILE A 75 -3.41 -2.95 -6.00
C ILE A 75 -3.68 -4.44 -6.21
N THR A 76 -4.05 -4.82 -7.43
CA THR A 76 -4.26 -6.20 -7.88
C THR A 76 -2.94 -6.94 -8.09
N HIS A 77 -2.15 -7.02 -7.03
CA HIS A 77 -0.92 -7.79 -7.01
C HIS A 77 -0.92 -8.69 -5.79
N HIS A 78 -0.26 -9.85 -5.89
CA HIS A 78 -0.10 -10.71 -4.72
C HIS A 78 0.73 -9.97 -3.63
N PRO A 79 0.31 -10.00 -2.34
CA PRO A 79 0.96 -9.25 -1.27
C PRO A 79 2.44 -9.58 -1.07
N HIS A 80 2.83 -10.84 -1.30
CA HIS A 80 4.19 -11.29 -1.04
C HIS A 80 5.22 -10.69 -2.01
N PRO A 81 5.09 -10.82 -3.35
CA PRO A 81 5.97 -10.12 -4.29
C PRO A 81 5.96 -8.59 -4.13
N PHE A 82 4.81 -8.00 -3.78
CA PHE A 82 4.71 -6.56 -3.59
C PHE A 82 5.61 -6.07 -2.44
N LYS A 83 5.69 -6.82 -1.34
CA LYS A 83 6.61 -6.53 -0.23
C LYS A 83 8.07 -6.56 -0.67
N THR A 84 8.44 -7.48 -1.56
CA THR A 84 9.79 -7.54 -2.13
C THR A 84 10.10 -6.30 -2.95
N ILE A 85 9.17 -5.86 -3.82
CA ILE A 85 9.33 -4.62 -4.59
C ILE A 85 9.57 -3.43 -3.66
N LEU A 86 8.74 -3.28 -2.61
CA LEU A 86 8.90 -2.21 -1.63
C LEU A 86 10.25 -2.25 -0.91
N ASN A 87 10.76 -3.43 -0.60
CA ASN A 87 12.10 -3.59 -0.02
C ASN A 87 13.21 -3.14 -0.98
N THR A 88 13.10 -3.53 -2.25
CA THR A 88 14.12 -3.24 -3.27
C THR A 88 14.20 -1.75 -3.58
N ILE A 89 13.07 -1.05 -3.62
CA ILE A 89 13.01 0.38 -4.01
C ILE A 89 13.08 1.33 -2.81
N SER A 90 13.06 0.80 -1.58
CA SER A 90 13.21 1.63 -0.38
C SER A 90 14.64 2.18 -0.32
N PRO A 91 14.83 3.50 -0.14
CA PRO A 91 16.16 4.02 0.13
C PRO A 91 16.72 3.39 1.42
N GLN A 92 17.98 2.96 1.38
CA GLN A 92 18.70 2.39 2.54
C GLN A 92 18.95 3.45 3.63
#